data_AF-A0A4Y1QYR2-F1
#
_entry.id   AF-A0A4Y1QYR2-F1
#
_cell.length_a   1.000
_cell.length_b   1.000
_cell.length_c   1.000
_cell.angle_alpha   90.00
_cell.angle_beta   90.00
_cell.angle_gamma   90.00
#
_symmetry.space_group_name_H-M   'P 1'
#
loop_
_entity.id
_entity.type
_entity.pdbx_description
1 polymer ?
#
loop_
_entity_poly.entity_id
_entity_poly.type
_entity_poly.pdbx_seq_one_letter_code
_entity_poly.pdbx_strand_id
1 'polypeptide(L)'
;MTAKWLLRKGCSGYLAHVIDTRDHGLKLEDIPVVQEFPDVFPEDLPGLPHHREIEFTIELVRRTNPISQAPYRMAPVELKELKIQLQELVDKEFIRPSFSPWGAPVLFVKKKDGTMRLCIYYRQLNKVTVRNRYPLSRIDDLFDQLKGAKVFSKIDLRSGYHQLWIREEDVPKTAFRTRYGHYEFLVMPFGLTNAPAALMDLMNRVFRRYLDRFVIVFIDDILVYSKSQKAHMKHLKIVLKTLRRRQLFAKFSKCQFWLDRVSFLGHVISAEGIYVDPQKIEVVVNWPQPTSVTEVRSFLG
;
A
#
# COMPACT_ATOMS: atom_id res chain seq x y z
N MET A 1 -37.13 -37.80 -2.89
CA MET A 1 -37.56 -37.44 -1.52
C MET A 1 -36.87 -36.12 -1.17
N THR A 2 -37.60 -35.02 -1.00
CA THR A 2 -37.02 -33.67 -0.84
C THR A 2 -36.96 -33.27 0.64
N ALA A 3 -35.91 -32.54 1.04
CA ALA A 3 -35.71 -32.10 2.44
C ALA A 3 -36.94 -31.37 3.02
N LYS A 4 -37.62 -30.58 2.19
CA LYS A 4 -38.87 -29.87 2.53
C LYS A 4 -40.02 -30.81 2.93
N TRP A 5 -40.08 -32.00 2.34
CA TRP A 5 -41.08 -33.03 2.66
C TRP A 5 -40.76 -33.73 3.98
N LEU A 6 -39.49 -34.02 4.26
CA LEU A 6 -39.03 -34.64 5.50
C LEU A 6 -39.24 -33.73 6.72
N LEU A 7 -38.96 -32.44 6.58
CA LEU A 7 -39.22 -31.44 7.64
C LEU A 7 -40.72 -31.36 7.98
N ARG A 8 -41.61 -31.46 6.98
CA ARG A 8 -43.07 -31.48 7.18
C ARG A 8 -43.57 -32.75 7.89
N LYS A 9 -42.77 -33.82 7.93
CA LYS A 9 -43.09 -35.07 8.64
C LYS A 9 -42.50 -35.13 10.05
N GLY A 10 -41.99 -34.01 10.57
CA GLY A 10 -41.47 -33.90 11.94
C GLY A 10 -40.03 -34.36 12.09
N CYS A 11 -39.30 -34.60 11.00
CA CYS A 11 -37.87 -34.90 11.06
C CYS A 11 -37.07 -33.63 11.38
N SER A 12 -36.09 -33.74 12.28
CA SER A 12 -35.14 -32.65 12.57
C SER A 12 -34.19 -32.42 11.39
N GLY A 13 -34.06 -31.18 10.95
CA GLY A 13 -33.06 -30.76 9.97
C GLY A 13 -31.93 -29.99 10.64
N TYR A 14 -30.69 -30.33 10.30
CA TYR A 14 -29.50 -29.62 10.77
C TYR A 14 -28.87 -28.87 9.61
N LEU A 15 -28.59 -27.58 9.79
CA LEU A 15 -27.82 -26.78 8.86
C LEU A 15 -26.35 -26.82 9.29
N ALA A 16 -25.51 -27.52 8.53
CA ALA A 16 -24.07 -27.49 8.73
C ALA A 16 -23.47 -26.41 7.83
N HIS A 17 -22.86 -25.39 8.44
CA HIS A 17 -22.04 -24.41 7.73
C HIS A 17 -20.58 -24.86 7.81
N VAL A 18 -20.02 -25.32 6.69
CA VAL A 18 -18.62 -25.70 6.61
C VAL A 18 -17.82 -24.44 6.28
N ILE A 19 -17.12 -23.91 7.28
CA ILE A 19 -16.07 -22.90 7.07
C ILE A 19 -14.80 -23.68 6.80
N ASP A 20 -14.21 -23.52 5.63
CA ASP A 20 -12.85 -24.02 5.43
C ASP A 20 -11.90 -23.14 6.26
N THR A 21 -11.50 -23.65 7.42
CA THR A 21 -10.49 -23.02 8.29
C THR A 21 -9.08 -23.32 7.85
N ARG A 22 -8.91 -24.08 6.75
CA ARG A 22 -7.61 -24.25 6.10
C ARG A 22 -7.31 -22.98 5.30
N ASP A 23 -6.87 -21.96 6.01
CA ASP A 23 -5.84 -21.08 5.45
C ASP A 23 -4.58 -21.94 5.30
N HIS A 24 -4.55 -22.77 4.26
CA HIS A 24 -3.29 -23.18 3.68
C HIS A 24 -2.76 -21.93 2.99
N GLY A 25 -2.27 -20.98 3.79
CA GLY A 25 -1.67 -19.76 3.30
C GLY A 25 -0.67 -20.20 2.24
N LEU A 26 -0.99 -19.90 0.98
CA LEU A 26 -0.24 -20.39 -0.18
C LEU A 26 1.23 -20.15 0.11
N LYS A 27 2.06 -21.20 0.17
CA LYS A 27 3.48 -20.97 0.41
C LYS A 27 4.09 -20.42 -0.86
N LEU A 28 5.14 -19.62 -0.71
CA LEU A 28 5.88 -19.08 -1.84
C LEU A 28 6.36 -20.19 -2.80
N GLU A 29 6.74 -21.34 -2.23
CA GLU A 29 7.19 -22.55 -2.91
C GLU A 29 6.11 -23.18 -3.81
N ASP A 30 4.83 -23.04 -3.45
CA ASP A 30 3.71 -23.66 -4.16
C ASP A 30 3.32 -22.90 -5.43
N ILE A 31 3.83 -21.68 -5.63
CA ILE A 31 3.39 -20.80 -6.71
C ILE A 31 4.40 -20.86 -7.86
N PRO A 32 3.98 -21.32 -9.06
CA PRO A 32 4.86 -21.37 -10.22
C PRO A 32 5.46 -20.00 -10.54
N VAL A 33 6.72 -19.99 -10.96
CA VAL A 33 7.56 -18.81 -11.17
C VAL A 33 7.94 -18.09 -9.87
N VAL A 34 7.01 -17.84 -8.96
CA VAL A 34 7.24 -17.06 -7.73
C VAL A 34 8.22 -17.76 -6.80
N GLN A 35 8.19 -19.09 -6.73
CA GLN A 35 9.16 -19.90 -5.99
C GLN A 35 10.64 -19.66 -6.40
N GLU A 36 10.89 -19.14 -7.61
CA GLU A 36 12.25 -18.80 -8.07
C GLU A 36 12.73 -17.44 -7.53
N PHE A 37 11.89 -16.68 -6.82
CA PHE A 37 12.14 -15.31 -6.35
C PHE A 37 11.92 -15.07 -4.85
N PRO A 38 12.37 -15.94 -3.93
CA PRO A 38 12.20 -15.71 -2.49
C PRO A 38 12.82 -14.40 -2.01
N ASP A 39 13.92 -13.96 -2.63
CA ASP A 39 14.63 -12.71 -2.34
C ASP A 39 13.81 -11.44 -2.66
N VAL A 40 12.80 -11.52 -3.53
CA VAL A 40 11.87 -10.40 -3.79
C VAL A 40 10.83 -10.27 -2.67
N PHE A 41 10.65 -11.31 -1.87
CA PHE A 41 9.64 -11.40 -0.83
C PHE A 41 10.23 -11.65 0.56
N PRO A 42 11.17 -10.81 1.03
CA PRO A 42 11.72 -11.00 2.36
C PRO A 42 10.64 -10.75 3.43
N GLU A 43 10.81 -11.37 4.60
CA GLU A 43 9.92 -11.16 5.75
C GLU A 43 9.97 -9.71 6.26
N ASP A 44 11.13 -9.06 6.10
CA ASP A 44 11.35 -7.65 6.39
C ASP A 44 12.25 -7.00 5.35
N LEU A 45 12.26 -5.66 5.27
CA LEU A 45 13.20 -4.96 4.40
C LEU A 45 14.65 -5.14 4.92
N PRO A 46 15.63 -5.35 4.04
CA PRO A 46 17.02 -5.65 4.42
C PRO A 46 17.80 -4.43 4.96
N GLY A 47 17.11 -3.41 5.45
CA GLY A 47 17.67 -2.11 5.83
C GLY A 47 17.44 -1.05 4.75
N LEU A 48 18.36 -0.08 4.68
CA LEU A 48 18.28 1.04 3.75
C LEU A 48 18.25 0.58 2.28
N PRO A 49 17.45 1.23 1.41
CA PRO A 49 17.44 0.92 0.00
C PRO A 49 18.79 1.27 -0.64
N HIS A 50 19.12 0.71 -1.80
CA HIS A 50 20.25 1.20 -2.59
C HIS A 50 19.95 2.60 -3.14
N HIS A 51 20.97 3.44 -3.30
CA HIS A 51 20.83 4.72 -3.99
C HIS A 51 20.35 4.51 -5.44
N ARG A 52 19.44 5.35 -5.89
CA ARG A 52 18.79 5.27 -7.21
C ARG A 52 18.81 6.63 -7.89
N GLU A 53 18.45 6.62 -9.17
CA GLU A 53 18.30 7.81 -10.01
C GLU A 53 17.27 8.82 -9.46
N ILE A 54 16.34 8.37 -8.60
CA ILE A 54 15.31 9.20 -7.98
C ILE A 54 15.48 9.17 -6.47
N GLU A 55 15.35 10.35 -5.87
CA GLU A 55 15.20 10.56 -4.44
C GLU A 55 13.91 11.32 -4.20
N PHE A 56 13.30 11.08 -3.04
CA PHE A 56 12.19 11.86 -2.55
C PHE A 56 12.67 13.24 -2.13
N THR A 57 11.95 14.27 -2.57
CA THR A 57 12.25 15.66 -2.26
C THR A 57 11.07 16.36 -1.59
N ILE A 58 11.39 17.35 -0.76
CA ILE A 58 10.43 18.17 -0.02
C ILE A 58 10.67 19.63 -0.38
N GLU A 59 10.18 20.01 -1.56
CA GLU A 59 10.17 21.41 -1.99
C GLU A 59 9.17 22.21 -1.14
N LEU A 60 9.64 23.30 -0.55
CA LEU A 60 8.86 24.17 0.31
C LEU A 60 8.53 25.49 -0.40
N VAL A 61 7.42 26.11 -0.04
CA VAL A 61 7.11 27.49 -0.44
C VAL A 61 8.27 28.39 -0.02
N ARG A 62 8.64 29.35 -0.89
CA ARG A 62 9.79 30.24 -0.65
C ARG A 62 9.68 30.93 0.71
N ARG A 63 10.82 31.04 1.42
CA ARG A 63 10.94 31.68 2.75
C ARG A 63 10.14 30.99 3.86
N THR A 64 9.89 29.69 3.74
CA THR A 64 9.31 28.91 4.84
C THR A 64 10.34 28.71 5.95
N ASN A 65 10.00 29.14 7.17
CA ASN A 65 10.77 28.84 8.38
C ASN A 65 10.49 27.42 8.88
N PRO A 66 11.43 26.77 9.58
CA PRO A 66 11.21 25.48 10.22
C PRO A 66 9.99 25.48 11.13
N ILE A 67 9.20 24.42 11.03
CA ILE A 67 8.02 24.20 11.88
C ILE A 67 8.34 23.12 12.91
N SER A 68 8.27 23.47 14.19
CA SER A 68 8.44 22.53 15.30
C SER A 68 7.21 22.56 16.21
N GLN A 69 6.60 21.39 16.41
CA GLN A 69 5.43 21.19 17.24
C GLN A 69 5.79 20.35 18.47
N ALA A 70 5.17 20.64 19.60
CA ALA A 70 5.33 19.83 20.80
C ALA A 70 4.73 18.43 20.60
N PRO A 71 5.35 17.37 21.14
CA PRO A 71 4.76 16.03 21.15
C PRO A 71 3.41 16.02 21.85
N TYR A 72 2.47 15.20 21.36
CA TYR A 72 1.20 14.97 22.04
C TYR A 72 1.39 14.14 23.32
N ARG A 73 0.50 14.33 24.29
CA ARG A 73 0.43 13.46 25.47
C ARG A 73 -0.02 12.08 25.04
N MET A 74 0.67 11.05 25.55
CA MET A 74 0.39 9.65 25.27
C MET A 74 0.11 8.88 26.55
N ALA A 75 -0.77 7.88 26.45
CA ALA A 75 -1.04 6.93 27.52
C ALA A 75 0.17 5.99 27.76
N PRO A 76 0.30 5.35 28.93
CA PRO A 76 1.41 4.44 29.22
C PRO A 76 1.56 3.30 28.20
N VAL A 77 0.45 2.77 27.68
CA VAL A 77 0.46 1.70 26.66
C VAL A 77 1.03 2.20 25.33
N GLU A 78 0.61 3.38 24.88
CA GLU A 78 1.14 4.03 23.67
C GLU A 78 2.62 4.35 23.83
N LEU A 79 3.05 4.78 25.02
CA LEU A 79 4.45 5.05 25.32
C LEU A 79 5.34 3.80 25.27
N LYS A 80 4.81 2.63 25.64
CA LYS A 80 5.50 1.35 25.50
C LYS A 80 5.63 0.97 24.03
N GLU A 81 4.54 1.06 23.29
CA GLU A 81 4.50 0.77 21.86
C GLU A 81 5.41 1.70 21.04
N LEU A 82 5.45 2.98 21.42
CA LEU A 82 6.33 3.97 20.80
C LEU A 82 7.80 3.58 20.92
N LYS A 83 8.25 3.07 22.08
CA LYS A 83 9.64 2.62 22.23
C LYS A 83 9.96 1.47 21.28
N ILE A 84 9.05 0.51 21.15
CA ILE A 84 9.22 -0.67 20.30
C ILE A 84 9.35 -0.24 18.83
N GLN A 85 8.37 0.50 18.31
CA GLN A 85 8.39 0.92 16.90
C GLN A 85 9.51 1.92 16.60
N LEU A 86 9.93 2.77 17.54
CA LEU A 86 11.10 3.62 17.36
C LEU A 86 12.39 2.81 17.26
N GLN A 87 12.58 1.83 18.16
CA GLN A 87 13.76 0.98 18.13
C GLN A 87 13.84 0.19 16.83
N GLU A 88 12.71 -0.37 16.36
CA GLU A 88 12.64 -1.05 15.05
C GLU A 88 13.06 -0.14 13.88
N LEU A 89 12.68 1.14 13.91
CA LEU A 89 13.07 2.10 12.86
C LEU A 89 14.56 2.48 12.95
N VAL A 90 15.12 2.57 14.16
CA VAL A 90 16.54 2.83 14.39
C VAL A 90 17.39 1.63 13.96
N ASP A 91 16.98 0.42 14.35
CA ASP A 91 17.71 -0.83 14.03
C ASP A 91 17.75 -1.09 12.52
N LYS A 92 16.74 -0.62 11.78
CA LYS A 92 16.70 -0.65 10.30
C LYS A 92 17.43 0.51 9.63
N GLU A 93 17.98 1.42 10.43
CA GLU A 93 18.61 2.67 10.00
C GLU A 93 17.66 3.59 9.21
N PHE A 94 16.35 3.36 9.27
CA PHE A 94 15.36 4.21 8.58
C PHE A 94 15.27 5.60 9.20
N ILE A 95 15.60 5.70 10.48
CA ILE A 95 15.67 6.97 11.21
C ILE A 95 17.01 7.08 11.95
N ARG A 96 17.42 8.33 12.20
CA ARG A 96 18.57 8.65 13.06
C ARG A 96 18.23 9.78 14.03
N PRO A 97 18.96 9.95 15.15
CA PRO A 97 18.83 11.12 15.99
C PRO A 97 19.02 12.41 15.18
N SER A 98 18.20 13.42 15.47
CA SER A 98 18.17 14.68 14.73
C SER A 98 18.43 15.89 15.63
N PHE A 99 19.18 16.85 15.09
CA PHE A 99 19.33 18.21 15.64
C PHE A 99 18.59 19.25 14.80
N SER A 100 17.69 18.79 13.92
CA SER A 100 16.94 19.65 13.02
C SER A 100 16.10 20.69 13.77
N PRO A 101 15.93 21.91 13.23
CA PRO A 101 14.98 22.88 13.77
C PRO A 101 13.52 22.51 13.45
N TRP A 102 13.27 21.55 12.56
CA TRP A 102 11.94 21.01 12.28
C TRP A 102 11.50 20.03 13.37
N GLY A 103 10.21 19.75 13.48
CA GLY A 103 9.75 18.74 14.44
C GLY A 103 8.26 18.48 14.34
N ALA A 104 7.86 17.42 13.63
CA ALA A 104 6.49 16.95 13.63
C ALA A 104 6.16 16.14 14.90
N PRO A 105 4.93 16.20 15.45
CA PRO A 105 4.54 15.33 16.55
C PRO A 105 4.20 13.93 16.04
N VAL A 106 4.20 12.95 16.94
CA VAL A 106 3.80 11.57 16.63
C VAL A 106 2.42 11.25 17.19
N LEU A 107 1.68 10.37 16.52
CA LEU A 107 0.39 9.86 16.96
C LEU A 107 0.20 8.40 16.54
N PHE A 108 -0.69 7.70 17.24
CA PHE A 108 -1.05 6.33 16.89
C PHE A 108 -2.41 6.25 16.22
N VAL A 109 -2.49 5.41 15.20
CA VAL A 109 -3.74 5.00 14.57
C VAL A 109 -3.94 3.50 14.82
N LYS A 110 -5.14 3.12 15.29
CA LYS A 110 -5.50 1.70 15.45
C LYS A 110 -5.73 1.07 14.08
N LYS A 111 -5.07 -0.05 13.80
CA LYS A 111 -5.36 -0.91 12.66
C LYS A 111 -6.61 -1.75 12.94
N LYS A 112 -7.17 -2.37 11.89
CA LYS A 112 -8.32 -3.28 11.99
C LYS A 112 -8.06 -4.48 12.91
N ASP A 113 -6.83 -4.94 12.97
CA ASP A 113 -6.36 -6.04 13.83
C ASP A 113 -6.13 -5.61 15.30
N GLY A 114 -6.42 -4.35 15.65
CA GLY A 114 -6.22 -3.81 17.00
C GLY A 114 -4.80 -3.32 17.29
N THR A 115 -3.82 -3.61 16.42
CA THR A 115 -2.44 -3.13 16.58
C THR A 115 -2.34 -1.62 16.33
N MET A 116 -1.35 -0.96 16.93
CA MET A 116 -1.14 0.47 16.72
C MET A 116 -0.15 0.71 15.57
N ARG A 117 -0.38 1.76 14.77
CA ARG A 117 0.54 2.23 13.74
C ARG A 117 1.08 3.59 14.16
N LEU A 118 2.40 3.69 14.32
CA LEU A 118 3.08 4.96 14.49
C LEU A 118 2.88 5.83 13.23
N CYS A 119 2.37 7.04 13.41
CA CYS A 119 2.19 8.01 12.35
C CYS A 119 2.85 9.32 12.75
N ILE A 120 3.71 9.83 11.87
CA ILE A 120 4.28 11.16 12.02
C ILE A 120 3.29 12.17 11.45
N TYR A 121 2.93 13.16 12.24
CA TYR A 121 1.86 14.09 11.90
C TYR A 121 2.38 15.27 11.07
N TYR A 122 2.75 15.01 9.83
CA TYR A 122 3.30 15.99 8.90
C TYR A 122 2.31 17.04 8.38
N ARG A 123 1.13 17.22 8.98
CA ARG A 123 0.11 18.14 8.42
C ARG A 123 0.60 19.57 8.25
N GLN A 124 1.42 20.09 9.17
CA GLN A 124 1.92 21.46 9.04
C GLN A 124 3.01 21.55 7.96
N LEU A 125 3.92 20.57 7.89
CA LEU A 125 4.90 20.46 6.81
C LEU A 125 4.20 20.37 5.44
N ASN A 126 3.21 19.49 5.34
CA ASN A 126 2.42 19.27 4.12
C ASN A 126 1.69 20.51 3.59
N LYS A 127 1.34 21.48 4.45
CA LYS A 127 0.72 22.75 4.05
C LYS A 127 1.70 23.68 3.35
N VAL A 128 2.97 23.62 3.73
CA VAL A 128 4.05 24.47 3.20
C VAL A 128 4.88 23.76 2.13
N THR A 129 4.65 22.47 1.89
CA THR A 129 5.21 21.72 0.75
C THR A 129 4.53 22.13 -0.55
N VAL A 130 5.33 22.44 -1.58
CA VAL A 130 4.85 22.64 -2.95
C VAL A 130 4.29 21.31 -3.48
N ARG A 131 3.02 21.32 -3.88
CA ARG A 131 2.34 20.10 -4.33
C ARG A 131 2.84 19.69 -5.71
N ASN A 132 3.32 18.46 -5.82
CA ASN A 132 3.64 17.85 -7.10
C ASN A 132 2.32 17.46 -7.81
N ARG A 133 2.10 17.99 -9.02
CA ARG A 133 0.96 17.64 -9.88
C ARG A 133 1.35 16.50 -10.84
N TYR A 134 1.92 15.44 -10.28
CA TYR A 134 2.29 14.28 -11.07
C TYR A 134 1.04 13.70 -11.75
N PRO A 135 1.08 13.45 -13.07
CA PRO A 135 -0.08 12.94 -13.78
C PRO A 135 -0.32 11.48 -13.38
N LEU A 136 -1.33 11.25 -12.56
CA LEU A 136 -1.87 9.92 -12.34
C LEU A 136 -2.79 9.59 -13.51
N SER A 137 -2.56 8.43 -14.15
CA SER A 137 -3.43 7.94 -15.23
C SER A 137 -4.87 7.82 -14.73
N ARG A 138 -5.85 8.13 -15.59
CA ARG A 138 -7.25 7.94 -15.23
C ARG A 138 -7.55 6.45 -15.15
N ILE A 139 -8.45 6.08 -14.25
CA ILE A 139 -8.84 4.68 -14.06
C ILE A 139 -9.37 4.07 -15.36
N ASP A 140 -10.16 4.83 -16.12
CA ASP A 140 -10.70 4.40 -17.42
C ASP A 140 -9.57 4.08 -18.43
N ASP A 141 -8.54 4.93 -18.50
CA ASP A 141 -7.38 4.71 -19.38
C ASP A 141 -6.62 3.42 -19.01
N LEU A 142 -6.56 3.10 -17.71
CA LEU A 142 -5.95 1.86 -17.21
C LEU A 142 -6.79 0.64 -17.60
N PHE A 143 -8.12 0.77 -17.59
CA PHE A 143 -9.06 -0.29 -17.90
C PHE A 143 -9.11 -0.66 -19.37
N ASP A 144 -8.96 0.30 -20.27
CA ASP A 144 -8.86 0.02 -21.71
C ASP A 144 -7.71 -0.94 -22.05
N GLN A 145 -6.63 -0.91 -21.26
CA GLN A 145 -5.47 -1.78 -21.43
C GLN A 145 -5.76 -3.25 -21.09
N LEU A 146 -6.77 -3.50 -20.24
CA LEU A 146 -7.11 -4.83 -19.75
C LEU A 146 -7.95 -5.64 -20.76
N LYS A 147 -8.29 -5.05 -21.91
CA LYS A 147 -9.14 -5.68 -22.91
C LYS A 147 -8.59 -7.04 -23.37
N GLY A 148 -9.39 -8.09 -23.13
CA GLY A 148 -9.07 -9.47 -23.49
C GLY A 148 -8.05 -10.15 -22.58
N ALA A 149 -7.64 -9.52 -21.49
CA ALA A 149 -6.91 -10.20 -20.42
C ALA A 149 -7.82 -11.22 -19.73
N LYS A 150 -7.23 -12.35 -19.33
CA LYS A 150 -7.94 -13.48 -18.71
C LYS A 150 -7.24 -13.98 -17.44
N VAL A 151 -5.99 -13.59 -17.24
CA VAL A 151 -5.16 -14.04 -16.12
C VAL A 151 -4.46 -12.83 -15.52
N PHE A 152 -4.57 -12.70 -14.20
CA PHE A 152 -4.13 -11.54 -13.44
C PHE A 152 -3.26 -11.97 -12.26
N SER A 153 -2.27 -11.15 -11.91
CA SER A 153 -1.54 -11.24 -10.65
C SER A 153 -1.37 -9.84 -10.09
N LYS A 154 -1.57 -9.68 -8.79
CA LYS A 154 -1.41 -8.44 -8.06
C LYS A 154 -0.23 -8.55 -7.11
N ILE A 155 0.73 -7.65 -7.21
CA ILE A 155 1.91 -7.59 -6.34
C ILE A 155 1.84 -6.28 -5.54
N ASP A 156 1.87 -6.38 -4.21
CA ASP A 156 1.89 -5.24 -3.25
C ASP A 156 3.33 -5.04 -2.75
N LEU A 157 3.86 -3.82 -2.87
CA LEU A 157 5.19 -3.50 -2.37
C LEU A 157 5.23 -3.51 -0.84
N ARG A 158 6.28 -4.13 -0.27
CA ARG A 158 6.50 -4.15 1.18
C ARG A 158 6.95 -2.77 1.64
N SER A 159 6.10 -2.06 2.39
CA SER A 159 6.42 -0.72 2.89
C SER A 159 6.96 0.17 1.77
N GLY A 160 6.26 0.23 0.63
CA GLY A 160 6.79 0.79 -0.63
C GLY A 160 7.43 2.16 -0.50
N TYR A 161 6.91 3.03 0.37
CA TYR A 161 7.53 4.33 0.64
C TYR A 161 8.93 4.24 1.27
N HIS A 162 9.17 3.33 2.22
CA HIS A 162 10.48 3.16 2.86
C HIS A 162 11.56 2.60 1.91
N GLN A 163 11.20 2.23 0.67
CA GLN A 163 12.15 1.76 -0.34
C GLN A 163 12.73 2.88 -1.22
N LEU A 164 12.41 4.14 -0.92
CA LEU A 164 12.92 5.32 -1.60
C LEU A 164 13.67 6.23 -0.61
N TRP A 165 14.88 6.64 -0.98
CA TRP A 165 15.69 7.61 -0.23
C TRP A 165 15.04 8.98 -0.21
N ILE A 166 15.22 9.71 0.89
CA ILE A 166 15.03 11.15 0.92
C ILE A 166 16.34 11.81 0.51
N ARG A 167 16.27 12.87 -0.29
CA ARG A 167 17.44 13.69 -0.59
C ARG A 167 18.05 14.23 0.69
N GLU A 168 19.37 14.16 0.85
CA GLU A 168 20.05 14.51 2.12
C GLU A 168 19.66 15.92 2.63
N GLU A 169 19.53 16.90 1.72
CA GLU A 169 19.11 18.28 2.06
C GLU A 169 17.68 18.38 2.63
N ASP A 170 16.83 17.39 2.34
CA ASP A 170 15.44 17.32 2.76
C ASP A 170 15.23 16.44 4.00
N VAL A 171 16.20 15.60 4.37
CA VAL A 171 16.15 14.73 5.54
C VAL A 171 15.76 15.50 6.82
N PRO A 172 16.39 16.67 7.16
CA PRO A 172 16.04 17.41 8.36
C PRO A 172 14.57 17.86 8.41
N LYS A 173 13.89 18.03 7.27
CA LYS A 173 12.47 18.45 7.21
C LYS A 173 11.54 17.36 7.70
N THR A 174 11.97 16.10 7.67
CA THR A 174 11.22 14.95 8.19
C THR A 174 11.40 14.75 9.69
N ALA A 175 12.11 15.65 10.37
CA ALA A 175 12.35 15.49 11.80
C ALA A 175 11.04 15.47 12.59
N PHE A 176 10.98 14.57 13.58
CA PHE A 176 9.81 14.33 14.41
C PHE A 176 10.18 14.11 15.87
N ARG A 177 9.36 14.69 16.74
CA ARG A 177 9.62 14.78 18.18
C ARG A 177 8.80 13.76 18.93
N THR A 178 9.48 13.05 19.82
CA THR A 178 8.89 12.05 20.71
C THR A 178 9.26 12.37 22.15
N ARG A 179 8.68 11.64 23.10
CA ARG A 179 9.10 11.71 24.51
C ARG A 179 10.55 11.21 24.71
N TYR A 180 11.05 10.39 23.80
CA TYR A 180 12.33 9.68 23.92
C TYR A 180 13.44 10.26 23.04
N GLY A 181 13.19 11.40 22.40
CA GLY A 181 14.18 12.05 21.56
C GLY A 181 13.59 12.66 20.30
N HIS A 182 14.50 13.18 19.51
CA HIS A 182 14.24 13.82 18.23
C HIS A 182 14.91 12.99 17.13
N TYR A 183 14.15 12.60 16.11
CA TYR A 183 14.62 11.72 15.05
C TYR A 183 14.22 12.29 13.69
N GLU A 184 14.94 11.91 12.64
CA GLU A 184 14.63 12.24 11.24
C GLU A 184 14.69 10.98 10.38
N PHE A 185 13.92 10.93 9.30
CA PHE A 185 13.88 9.81 8.38
C PHE A 185 14.92 9.94 7.27
N LEU A 186 15.59 8.84 6.94
CA LEU A 186 16.49 8.71 5.79
C LEU A 186 15.77 8.17 4.55
N VAL A 187 14.71 7.40 4.77
CA VAL A 187 13.83 6.85 3.72
C VAL A 187 12.46 7.51 3.79
N MET A 188 11.77 7.61 2.66
CA MET A 188 10.51 8.35 2.54
C MET A 188 9.43 7.76 3.49
N PRO A 189 9.00 8.48 4.53
CA PRO A 189 7.98 7.99 5.45
C PRO A 189 6.57 8.17 4.89
N PHE A 190 5.63 7.47 5.51
CA PHE A 190 4.21 7.73 5.30
C PHE A 190 3.81 9.14 5.75
N GLY A 191 2.81 9.71 5.08
CA GLY A 191 2.14 10.94 5.52
C GLY A 191 2.69 12.23 4.90
N LEU A 192 3.73 12.18 4.06
CA LEU A 192 4.21 13.34 3.31
C LEU A 192 3.38 13.59 2.04
N THR A 193 3.07 14.85 1.73
CA THR A 193 2.15 15.24 0.63
C THR A 193 2.49 14.60 -0.71
N ASN A 194 3.76 14.58 -1.10
CA ASN A 194 4.17 14.13 -2.44
C ASN A 194 4.62 12.66 -2.49
N ALA A 195 4.55 11.91 -1.38
CA ALA A 195 5.06 10.54 -1.31
C ALA A 195 4.41 9.58 -2.34
N PRO A 196 3.06 9.59 -2.53
CA PRO A 196 2.43 8.76 -3.55
C PRO A 196 2.91 9.09 -4.97
N ALA A 197 3.09 10.38 -5.28
CA ALA A 197 3.56 10.84 -6.59
C ALA A 197 5.00 10.41 -6.87
N ALA A 198 5.88 10.51 -5.87
CA ALA A 198 7.27 10.08 -6.01
C ALA A 198 7.40 8.57 -6.20
N LEU A 199 6.61 7.78 -5.45
CA LEU A 199 6.57 6.33 -5.66
C LEU A 199 6.02 5.99 -7.05
N MET A 200 4.98 6.68 -7.51
CA MET A 200 4.43 6.48 -8.85
C MET A 200 5.46 6.81 -9.94
N ASP A 201 6.24 7.90 -9.82
CA ASP A 201 7.32 8.22 -10.77
C ASP A 201 8.38 7.10 -10.78
N LEU A 202 8.83 6.65 -9.60
CA LEU A 202 9.77 5.53 -9.50
C LEU A 202 9.25 4.30 -10.24
N MET A 203 8.01 3.90 -9.94
CA MET A 203 7.43 2.69 -10.51
C MET A 203 7.20 2.81 -12.01
N ASN A 204 6.77 3.99 -12.49
CA ASN A 204 6.63 4.24 -13.92
C ASN A 204 7.98 4.16 -14.64
N ARG A 205 9.07 4.65 -14.04
CA ARG A 205 10.42 4.50 -14.63
C ARG A 205 10.91 3.06 -14.61
N VAL A 206 10.68 2.34 -13.52
CA VAL A 206 11.07 0.92 -13.39
C VAL A 206 10.35 0.05 -14.41
N PHE A 207 9.05 0.25 -14.58
CA PHE A 207 8.20 -0.57 -15.45
C PHE A 207 7.92 0.04 -16.82
N ARG A 208 8.53 1.18 -17.18
CA ARG A 208 8.26 1.96 -18.41
C ARG A 208 8.15 1.12 -19.68
N ARG A 209 8.96 0.07 -19.81
CA ARG A 209 8.99 -0.82 -20.99
C ARG A 209 7.80 -1.79 -21.08
N TYR A 210 7.06 -1.94 -20.00
CA TYR A 210 6.02 -2.94 -19.78
C TYR A 210 4.64 -2.33 -19.44
N LEU A 211 4.61 -1.03 -19.10
CA LEU A 211 3.39 -0.24 -19.04
C LEU A 211 2.64 -0.33 -20.37
N ASP A 212 1.31 -0.26 -20.30
CA ASP A 212 0.38 -0.31 -21.44
C ASP A 212 0.45 -1.61 -22.28
N ARG A 213 1.13 -2.64 -21.75
CA ARG A 213 1.31 -3.92 -22.44
C ARG A 213 0.85 -5.11 -21.61
N PHE A 214 1.37 -5.22 -20.39
CA PHE A 214 1.03 -6.31 -19.46
C PHE A 214 1.24 -5.94 -17.99
N VAL A 215 1.60 -4.68 -17.70
CA VAL A 215 1.75 -4.15 -16.34
C VAL A 215 0.95 -2.87 -16.22
N ILE A 216 0.17 -2.76 -15.15
CA ILE A 216 -0.39 -1.51 -14.64
C ILE A 216 0.22 -1.30 -13.26
N VAL A 217 0.68 -0.08 -12.98
CA VAL A 217 1.14 0.29 -11.64
C VAL A 217 0.20 1.34 -11.09
N PHE A 218 -0.13 1.24 -9.80
CA PHE A 218 -0.80 2.28 -9.06
C PHE A 218 -0.25 2.35 -7.64
N ILE A 219 0.59 3.36 -7.37
CA ILE A 219 1.27 3.56 -6.08
C ILE A 219 2.04 2.30 -5.67
N ASP A 220 1.55 1.56 -4.67
CA ASP A 220 2.19 0.36 -4.12
C ASP A 220 1.78 -0.93 -4.86
N ASP A 221 0.72 -0.89 -5.67
CA ASP A 221 0.16 -2.05 -6.35
C ASP A 221 0.68 -2.17 -7.79
N ILE A 222 1.13 -3.37 -8.15
CA ILE A 222 1.52 -3.75 -9.52
C ILE A 222 0.55 -4.84 -9.99
N LEU A 223 -0.27 -4.51 -10.98
CA LEU A 223 -1.14 -5.46 -11.64
C LEU A 223 -0.46 -5.99 -12.90
N VAL A 224 -0.24 -7.31 -12.95
CA VAL A 224 0.21 -8.03 -14.13
C VAL A 224 -1.00 -8.68 -14.78
N TYR A 225 -1.19 -8.47 -16.07
CA TYR A 225 -2.36 -9.00 -16.80
C TYR A 225 -1.92 -9.67 -18.11
N SER A 226 -2.65 -10.70 -18.54
CA SER A 226 -2.28 -11.49 -19.73
C SER A 226 -3.47 -12.20 -20.36
N LYS A 227 -3.38 -12.49 -21.66
CA LYS A 227 -4.44 -13.17 -22.44
C LYS A 227 -4.46 -14.70 -22.25
N SER A 228 -3.37 -15.29 -21.74
CA SER A 228 -3.24 -16.73 -21.52
C SER A 228 -2.27 -17.04 -20.38
N GLN A 229 -2.38 -18.21 -19.76
CA GLN A 229 -1.48 -18.65 -18.68
C GLN A 229 0.00 -18.71 -19.14
N LYS A 230 0.26 -19.22 -20.36
CA LYS A 230 1.63 -19.28 -20.91
C LYS A 230 2.26 -17.89 -21.07
N ALA A 231 1.49 -16.89 -21.50
CA ALA A 231 1.95 -15.51 -21.58
C ALA A 231 2.16 -14.94 -20.16
N HIS A 232 1.22 -15.21 -19.26
CA HIS A 232 1.26 -14.74 -17.88
C HIS A 232 2.52 -15.22 -17.14
N MET A 233 2.90 -16.48 -17.33
CA MET A 233 4.14 -17.04 -16.80
C MET A 233 5.37 -16.20 -17.17
N LYS A 234 5.46 -15.80 -18.44
CA LYS A 234 6.58 -14.99 -18.95
C LYS A 234 6.53 -13.57 -18.38
N HIS A 235 5.35 -12.95 -18.37
CA HIS A 235 5.16 -11.60 -17.86
C HIS A 235 5.47 -11.50 -16.37
N LEU A 236 4.97 -12.43 -15.56
CA LEU A 236 5.24 -12.49 -14.13
C LEU A 236 6.74 -12.66 -13.87
N LYS A 237 7.41 -13.55 -14.60
CA LYS A 237 8.87 -13.73 -14.51
C LYS A 237 9.64 -12.46 -14.84
N ILE A 238 9.20 -11.69 -15.84
CA ILE A 238 9.81 -10.39 -16.19
C ILE A 238 9.63 -9.37 -15.06
N VAL A 239 8.42 -9.29 -14.48
CA VAL A 239 8.13 -8.36 -13.38
C VAL A 239 8.97 -8.69 -12.16
N LEU A 240 9.01 -9.94 -11.73
CA LEU A 240 9.81 -10.37 -10.56
C LEU A 240 11.31 -10.19 -10.80
N LYS A 241 11.83 -10.48 -12.00
CA LYS A 241 13.23 -10.15 -12.36
C LYS A 241 13.51 -8.65 -12.31
N THR A 242 12.54 -7.84 -12.71
CA THR A 242 12.67 -6.38 -12.69
C THR A 242 12.72 -5.87 -11.25
N LEU A 243 11.84 -6.37 -10.38
CA LEU A 243 11.85 -6.07 -8.94
C LEU A 243 13.18 -6.48 -8.30
N ARG A 244 13.63 -7.73 -8.53
CA ARG A 244 14.94 -8.22 -8.06
C ARG A 244 16.08 -7.31 -8.49
N ARG A 245 16.21 -7.01 -9.79
CA ARG A 245 17.29 -6.18 -10.34
C ARG A 245 17.28 -4.76 -9.77
N ARG A 246 16.08 -4.21 -9.56
CA ARG A 246 15.91 -2.88 -8.95
C ARG A 246 15.89 -2.94 -7.43
N GLN A 247 16.07 -4.11 -6.80
CA GLN A 247 15.98 -4.35 -5.36
C GLN A 247 14.75 -3.70 -4.75
N LEU A 248 13.60 -3.94 -5.38
CA LEU A 248 12.28 -3.60 -4.84
C LEU A 248 11.65 -4.86 -4.28
N PHE A 249 11.11 -4.76 -3.08
CA PHE A 249 10.61 -5.88 -2.30
C PHE A 249 9.09 -5.82 -2.19
N ALA A 250 8.46 -6.98 -2.30
CA ALA A 250 7.03 -7.14 -2.22
C ALA A 250 6.62 -7.86 -0.94
N LYS A 251 5.40 -7.59 -0.45
CA LYS A 251 4.83 -8.26 0.70
C LYS A 251 4.01 -9.45 0.23
N PHE A 252 4.60 -10.64 0.29
CA PHE A 252 3.99 -11.86 -0.21
C PHE A 252 2.57 -12.12 0.33
N SER A 253 2.35 -11.92 1.63
CA SER A 253 1.03 -12.09 2.28
C SER A 253 -0.08 -11.15 1.78
N LYS A 254 0.25 -10.17 0.94
CA LYS A 254 -0.71 -9.29 0.27
C LYS A 254 -0.73 -9.45 -1.25
N CYS A 255 0.18 -10.25 -1.81
CA CYS A 255 0.21 -10.53 -3.23
C CYS A 255 -0.81 -11.61 -3.56
N GLN A 256 -1.33 -11.57 -4.78
CA GLN A 256 -2.27 -12.55 -5.30
C GLN A 256 -1.81 -12.95 -6.70
N PHE A 257 -1.78 -14.24 -7.01
CA PHE A 257 -1.20 -14.74 -8.26
C PHE A 257 -2.19 -15.62 -9.02
N TRP A 258 -2.06 -15.63 -10.35
CA TRP A 258 -2.79 -16.53 -11.25
C TRP A 258 -4.32 -16.47 -11.12
N LEU A 259 -4.86 -15.29 -10.86
CA LEU A 259 -6.29 -15.05 -10.72
C LEU A 259 -6.98 -15.00 -12.09
N ASP A 260 -8.20 -15.52 -12.15
CA ASP A 260 -9.16 -15.33 -13.25
C ASP A 260 -9.95 -14.02 -13.10
N ARG A 261 -10.14 -13.56 -11.85
CA ARG A 261 -10.78 -12.31 -11.47
C ARG A 261 -9.96 -11.56 -10.41
N VAL A 262 -9.83 -10.25 -10.53
CA VAL A 262 -9.03 -9.44 -9.59
C VAL A 262 -9.75 -8.15 -9.19
N SER A 263 -9.74 -7.84 -7.89
CA SER A 263 -10.17 -6.53 -7.38
C SER A 263 -9.02 -5.52 -7.49
N PHE A 264 -9.20 -4.47 -8.29
CA PHE A 264 -8.22 -3.43 -8.52
C PHE A 264 -8.91 -2.07 -8.65
N LEU A 265 -8.42 -1.05 -7.92
CA LEU A 265 -8.96 0.32 -7.94
C LEU A 265 -10.49 0.41 -7.73
N GLY A 266 -11.05 -0.43 -6.86
CA GLY A 266 -12.49 -0.45 -6.55
C GLY A 266 -13.36 -1.16 -7.60
N HIS A 267 -12.76 -1.89 -8.52
CA HIS A 267 -13.44 -2.64 -9.58
C HIS A 267 -13.00 -4.11 -9.56
N VAL A 268 -13.88 -5.01 -9.96
CA VAL A 268 -13.58 -6.42 -10.21
C VAL A 268 -13.38 -6.59 -11.71
N ILE A 269 -12.18 -7.00 -12.10
CA ILE A 269 -11.79 -7.24 -13.49
C ILE A 269 -11.78 -8.74 -13.75
N SER A 270 -12.36 -9.18 -14.86
CA SER A 270 -12.32 -10.56 -15.33
C SER A 270 -12.23 -10.64 -16.86
N ALA A 271 -12.20 -11.87 -17.38
CA ALA A 271 -12.31 -12.11 -18.82
C ALA A 271 -13.66 -11.65 -19.42
N GLU A 272 -14.71 -11.58 -18.60
CA GLU A 272 -16.06 -11.17 -19.03
C GLU A 272 -16.21 -9.65 -19.11
N GLY A 273 -15.39 -8.90 -18.36
CA GLY A 273 -15.44 -7.45 -18.34
C GLY A 273 -14.97 -6.86 -17.02
N ILE A 274 -15.32 -5.59 -16.82
CA ILE A 274 -14.98 -4.80 -15.64
C ILE A 274 -16.29 -4.44 -14.94
N TYR A 275 -16.38 -4.78 -13.67
CA TYR A 275 -17.54 -4.55 -12.82
C TYR A 275 -17.15 -3.68 -11.63
N VAL A 276 -18.05 -2.85 -11.14
CA VAL A 276 -17.83 -2.14 -9.88
C VAL A 276 -17.81 -3.18 -8.74
N ASP A 277 -16.89 -3.05 -7.79
CA ASP A 277 -16.81 -3.97 -6.66
C ASP A 277 -18.13 -3.97 -5.87
N PRO A 278 -18.81 -5.12 -5.69
CA PRO A 278 -20.06 -5.20 -4.95
C PRO A 278 -19.97 -4.60 -3.54
N GLN A 279 -18.82 -4.70 -2.88
CA GLN A 279 -18.62 -4.11 -1.55
C GLN A 279 -18.69 -2.58 -1.60
N LYS A 280 -18.24 -1.95 -2.70
CA LYS A 280 -18.36 -0.50 -2.90
C LYS A 280 -19.80 -0.10 -3.16
N ILE A 281 -20.54 -0.91 -3.92
CA ILE A 281 -21.97 -0.68 -4.17
C ILE A 281 -22.74 -0.76 -2.86
N GLU A 282 -22.49 -1.78 -2.04
CA GLU A 282 -23.16 -1.98 -0.76
C GLU A 282 -22.95 -0.81 0.21
N VAL A 283 -21.74 -0.23 0.25
CA VAL A 283 -21.46 0.96 1.07
C VAL A 283 -22.29 2.17 0.64
N VAL A 284 -22.50 2.36 -0.67
CA VAL A 284 -23.33 3.47 -1.20
C VAL A 284 -24.81 3.21 -0.97
N VAL A 285 -25.28 1.97 -1.19
CA VAL A 285 -26.68 1.57 -0.99
C VAL A 285 -27.10 1.71 0.47
N ASN A 286 -26.21 1.35 1.39
CA ASN A 286 -26.45 1.46 2.83
C ASN A 286 -26.00 2.80 3.42
N TRP A 287 -25.63 3.78 2.58
CA TRP A 287 -25.16 5.07 3.07
C TRP A 287 -26.30 5.83 3.78
N PRO A 288 -26.12 6.26 5.04
CA PRO A 288 -27.15 7.01 5.76
C PRO A 288 -27.50 8.30 5.02
N GLN A 289 -28.78 8.66 4.99
CA GLN A 289 -29.20 9.89 4.32
C GLN A 289 -28.42 11.10 4.88
N PRO A 290 -27.66 11.83 4.04
CA PRO A 290 -26.88 12.98 4.50
C PRO A 290 -27.78 14.07 5.09
N THR A 291 -27.39 14.58 6.24
CA THR A 291 -28.12 15.65 6.97
C THR A 291 -27.36 16.98 6.97
N SER A 292 -26.10 16.98 6.54
CA SER A 292 -25.25 18.18 6.50
C SER A 292 -24.56 18.39 5.14
N VAL A 293 -24.17 19.63 4.84
CA VAL A 293 -23.42 19.97 3.62
C VAL A 293 -22.10 19.18 3.53
N THR A 294 -21.45 18.92 4.66
CA THR A 294 -20.21 18.12 4.70
C THR A 294 -20.48 16.66 4.32
N GLU A 295 -21.56 16.07 4.83
CA GLU A 295 -21.97 14.70 4.47
C GLU A 295 -22.41 14.60 3.02
N VAL A 296 -23.15 15.59 2.51
CA VAL A 296 -23.54 15.64 1.08
C VAL A 296 -22.30 15.71 0.20
N ARG A 297 -21.33 16.57 0.53
CA ARG A 297 -20.06 16.66 -0.21
C ARG A 297 -19.26 15.36 -0.14
N SER A 298 -19.30 14.65 0.99
CA SER A 298 -18.63 13.36 1.15
C SER A 298 -19.33 12.22 0.41
N PHE A 299 -20.65 12.29 0.21
CA PHE A 299 -21.39 11.29 -0.56
C PHE A 299 -21.19 11.46 -2.07
N LEU A 300 -21.08 12.71 -2.54
CA LEU A 300 -20.90 13.03 -3.95
C LEU A 300 -19.46 12.87 -4.47
N GLY A 301 -18.46 12.88 -3.58
CA GLY A 301 -17.03 12.79 -3.92
C GLY A 301 -16.46 11.41 -3.66
#